data_AF-A0A392TI03-F1
#
_entry.id   AF-A0A392TI03-F1
#
_cell.length_a   1.000
_cell.length_b   1.000
_cell.length_c   1.000
_cell.angle_alpha   90.00
_cell.angle_beta   90.00
_cell.angle_gamma   90.00
#
_symmetry.space_group_name_H-M   'P 1'
#
loop_
_entity.id
_entity.type
_entity.pdbx_description
1 polymer ?
#
loop_
_entity_poly.entity_id
_entity_poly.type
_entity_poly.pdbx_seq_one_letter_code
_entity_poly.pdbx_strand_id
1 'polypeptide(L)' 'MSSSSSSSDHPWTYDVFMNFRGEATRRTFVSQLYAALSNAGIRTFLDDKELRKGEELGPA' A
#
# COMPACT_ATOMS: atom_id res chain seq x y z
N MET A 1 16.39 6.56 27.36
CA MET A 1 16.23 6.27 25.92
C MET A 1 14.88 5.60 25.77
N SER A 2 13.88 6.31 25.25
CA SER A 2 12.51 5.77 25.19
C SER A 2 12.33 5.01 23.89
N SER A 3 12.18 3.69 23.97
CA SER A 3 11.80 2.84 22.85
C SER A 3 10.29 2.86 22.69
N SER A 4 9.81 3.51 21.64
CA SER A 4 8.40 3.49 21.25
C SER A 4 8.08 2.16 20.56
N SER A 5 7.50 1.22 21.30
CA SER A 5 6.95 0.00 20.73
C SER A 5 5.51 0.26 20.32
N SER A 6 5.24 0.38 19.02
CA SER A 6 3.87 0.42 18.50
C SER A 6 3.43 -1.01 18.22
N SER A 7 2.58 -1.57 19.09
CA SER A 7 1.90 -2.84 18.84
C SER A 7 0.52 -2.55 18.26
N SER A 8 0.36 -2.76 16.97
CA SER A 8 -0.94 -2.71 16.30
C SER A 8 -1.64 -4.04 16.53
N ASP A 9 -2.43 -4.18 17.62
CA ASP A 9 -3.29 -5.37 17.89
C ASP A 9 -4.48 -5.49 16.92
N HIS A 10 -4.36 -4.93 15.72
CA HIS A 10 -5.38 -5.03 14.69
C HIS A 10 -4.97 -6.10 13.69
N PRO A 11 -5.87 -7.02 13.30
CA PRO A 11 -5.59 -8.03 12.28
C PRO A 11 -5.63 -7.41 10.89
N TRP A 12 -4.79 -6.41 10.63
CA TRP A 12 -4.64 -5.82 9.31
C TRP A 12 -3.75 -6.74 8.48
N THR A 13 -4.29 -7.21 7.35
CA THR A 13 -3.57 -8.02 6.38
C THR A 13 -2.44 -7.23 5.69
N TYR A 14 -2.59 -5.91 5.64
CA TYR A 14 -1.64 -4.99 5.02
C TYR A 14 -1.24 -3.88 5.98
N ASP A 15 0.04 -3.53 5.95
CA ASP A 15 0.66 -2.49 6.75
C ASP A 15 0.56 -1.12 6.04
N VAL A 16 0.47 -1.12 4.70
CA VAL A 16 0.39 0.11 3.88
C VAL A 16 -0.61 -0.08 2.74
N PHE A 17 -1.49 0.91 2.53
CA PHE A 17 -2.38 1.00 1.37
C PHE A 17 -1.88 2.08 0.40
N MET A 18 -1.68 1.71 -0.86
CA MET A 18 -1.20 2.61 -1.92
C MET A 18 -2.28 2.90 -2.95
N ASN A 19 -2.84 4.11 -2.89
CA ASN A 19 -3.78 4.65 -3.86
C ASN A 19 -3.06 5.58 -4.83
N PHE A 20 -2.77 5.09 -6.04
CA PHE A 20 -2.16 5.87 -7.10
C PHE A 20 -3.11 5.97 -8.29
N ARG A 21 -3.71 7.15 -8.47
CA ARG A 21 -4.51 7.49 -9.65
C ARG A 21 -3.72 8.43 -10.57
N GLY A 22 -3.53 8.05 -11.83
CA GLY A 22 -2.91 8.89 -12.86
C GLY A 22 -1.97 8.12 -13.77
N GLU A 23 -2.11 8.30 -15.09
CA GLU A 23 -1.42 7.52 -16.13
C GLU A 23 0.07 7.89 -16.31
N ALA A 24 0.49 9.09 -15.89
CA ALA A 24 1.81 9.65 -16.24
C ALA A 24 2.97 9.32 -15.28
N THR A 25 2.69 8.90 -14.03
CA THR A 25 3.74 8.55 -13.02
C THR A 25 3.64 7.08 -12.58
N ARG A 26 2.75 6.33 -13.23
CA ARG A 26 2.08 5.12 -12.71
C ARG A 26 2.94 3.88 -12.57
N ARG A 27 4.03 3.77 -13.33
CA ARG A 27 4.79 2.50 -13.40
C ARG A 27 6.13 2.59 -12.69
N THR A 28 6.93 3.59 -13.00
CA THR A 28 8.32 3.61 -12.52
C THR A 28 8.38 3.88 -11.02
N PHE A 29 7.77 4.98 -10.54
CA PHE A 29 7.82 5.33 -9.12
C PHE A 29 7.08 4.30 -8.25
N VAL A 30 5.86 3.93 -8.64
CA VAL A 30 5.01 3.01 -7.88
C VAL A 30 5.64 1.62 -7.82
N SER A 31 6.23 1.12 -8.90
CA SER A 31 6.93 -0.18 -8.87
C SER A 31 8.20 -0.14 -8.03
N GLN A 32 8.99 0.93 -8.10
CA GLN A 32 10.18 1.09 -7.27
C GLN A 32 9.83 1.16 -5.79
N LEU A 33 8.79 1.90 -5.44
CA LEU A 33 8.31 2.04 -4.08
C LEU A 33 7.72 0.73 -3.55
N TYR A 34 6.90 0.04 -4.35
CA TYR A 34 6.37 -1.28 -4.01
C TYR A 34 7.49 -2.30 -3.78
N ALA A 35 8.50 -2.32 -4.66
CA ALA A 35 9.66 -3.20 -4.50
C ALA A 35 10.46 -2.88 -3.24
N ALA A 36 10.67 -1.60 -2.93
CA ALA A 36 11.37 -1.18 -1.71
C ALA A 36 10.62 -1.60 -0.44
N LEU A 37 9.29 -1.44 -0.42
CA LEU A 37 8.45 -1.86 0.71
C LEU A 37 8.41 -3.38 0.86
N SER A 38 8.28 -4.11 -0.25
CA SER A 38 8.34 -5.57 -0.25
C SER A 38 9.68 -6.08 0.28
N ASN A 39 10.79 -5.46 -0.14
CA ASN A 39 12.13 -5.78 0.37
C ASN A 39 12.31 -5.45 1.85
N ALA A 40 11.59 -4.45 2.36
CA ALA A 40 11.55 -4.12 3.79
C ALA A 40 10.63 -5.05 4.61
N GLY A 41 9.96 -6.02 3.99
CA GLY A 41 9.02 -6.92 4.65
C GLY A 41 7.66 -6.29 4.98
N ILE A 42 7.36 -5.13 4.39
CA ILE A 42 6.12 -4.38 4.64
C ILE A 42 5.04 -4.88 3.69
N ARG A 43 3.94 -5.41 4.24
CA ARG A 43 2.81 -5.91 3.45
C ARG A 43 2.05 -4.73 2.87
N THR A 44 2.19 -4.53 1.57
CA THR A 44 1.65 -3.35 0.88
C THR A 44 0.55 -3.76 -0.09
N PHE A 45 -0.63 -3.15 0.03
CA PHE A 45 -1.71 -3.28 -0.95
C PHE A 45 -1.57 -2.20 -2.01
N LEU A 46 -1.57 -2.59 -3.29
CA LEU A 46 -1.47 -1.66 -4.41
C LEU A 46 -2.78 -1.64 -5.21
N ASP A 47 -3.47 -0.50 -5.17
CA ASP A 47 -4.75 -0.25 -5.86
C ASP A 47 -4.63 -0.49 -7.38
N ASP A 48 -3.48 -0.22 -7.99
CA ASP A 48 -3.31 -0.28 -9.45
C ASP A 48 -3.31 -1.68 -10.09
N LYS A 49 -3.10 -2.74 -9.30
CA LYS A 49 -3.05 -4.13 -9.81
C LYS A 49 -4.21 -5.00 -9.39
N GLU A 50 -4.83 -4.72 -8.25
CA GLU A 50 -5.86 -5.60 -7.67
C GLU A 50 -7.28 -5.06 -7.82
N LEU A 51 -7.47 -3.73 -7.86
CA LEU A 51 -8.77 -3.17 -8.22
C LEU A 51 -8.89 -3.20 -9.74
N ARG A 52 -9.51 -4.27 -10.26
CA ARG A 52 -10.09 -4.29 -11.61
C ARG A 52 -10.76 -2.93 -11.80
N LYS A 53 -10.29 -2.13 -12.77
CA LYS A 53 -10.90 -0.85 -13.18
C LYS A 53 -12.43 -1.00 -13.17
N GLY A 54 -13.11 -0.56 -12.10
CA GLY A 54 -14.55 -0.75 -11.97
C GLY A 54 -15.10 -1.07 -10.57
N GLU A 55 -14.30 -1.49 -9.60
CA GLU A 55 -14.81 -1.59 -8.21
C GLU A 55 -14.73 -0.21 -7.53
N GLU A 56 -15.88 0.45 -7.46
CA GLU A 56 -16.10 1.65 -6.68
C GLU A 56 -15.98 1.28 -5.20
N LEU A 57 -14.99 1.85 -4.50
CA LEU A 57 -14.95 1.76 -3.04
C LEU A 57 -16.23 2.42 -2.54
N GLY A 58 -17.13 1.61 -1.96
CA GLY A 58 -18.44 2.04 -1.46
C GLY A 58 -18.34 3.22 -0.49
N PRO A 59 -19.46 3.92 -0.26
CA PRO A 59 -19.47 5.20 0.45
C PRO A 59 -18.86 5.09 1.86
N ALA A 60 -18.21 6.18 2.27
CA ALA A 60 -17.53 6.36 3.55
C ALA A 60 -18.49 6.33 4.76
#